data_AF-A0A432G3I3-F1
#
_entry.id   AF-A0A432G3I3-F1
#
_cell.length_a   1.000
_cell.length_b   1.000
_cell.length_c   1.000
_cell.angle_alpha   90.00
_cell.angle_beta   90.00
_cell.angle_gamma   90.00
#
_symmetry.space_group_name_H-M   'P 1'
#
loop_
_entity.id
_entity.type
_entity.pdbx_description
1 polymer ?
#
loop_
_entity_poly.entity_id
_entity_poly.type
_entity_poly.pdbx_seq_one_letter_code
_entity_poly.pdbx_strand_id
1 'polypeptide(L)'
;MFMRYFIFYVSVIIFLHACSSTTPDFPQQSFRSRLSGGDRHMGWSLNYFDSWQNGLQPRYLQLAEQHTIAAIKMFAHLESDTSPRISEFYVVRERRTRSCRLLAEIQFAAGNHGYKLSSRTPDGCVYFY
;
A
#
# COMPACT_ATOMS: atom_id res chain seq x y z
N MET A 1 -32.59 -45.24 2.82
CA MET A 1 -31.19 -45.40 2.35
C MET A 1 -30.76 -44.31 1.37
N PHE A 2 -31.60 -43.91 0.40
CA PHE A 2 -31.31 -42.88 -0.61
C PHE A 2 -30.89 -41.50 -0.07
N MET A 3 -31.53 -41.02 1.00
CA MET A 3 -31.29 -39.67 1.52
C MET A 3 -29.89 -39.48 2.13
N ARG A 4 -29.28 -40.55 2.68
CA ARG A 4 -27.91 -40.51 3.23
C ARG A 4 -26.85 -40.37 2.13
N TYR A 5 -27.04 -41.04 0.98
CA TYR A 5 -26.15 -40.90 -0.16
C TYR A 5 -26.21 -39.49 -0.75
N PHE A 6 -27.40 -38.89 -0.81
CA PHE A 6 -27.56 -37.53 -1.33
C PHE A 6 -26.82 -36.48 -0.48
N ILE A 7 -26.91 -36.59 0.85
CA ILE A 7 -26.19 -35.68 1.77
C ILE A 7 -24.67 -35.85 1.62
N PHE A 8 -24.19 -37.08 1.43
CA PHE A 8 -22.77 -37.37 1.24
C PHE A 8 -22.22 -36.81 -0.07
N TYR A 9 -23.01 -36.86 -1.16
CA TYR A 9 -22.63 -36.26 -2.44
C TYR A 9 -22.58 -34.73 -2.37
N VAL A 10 -23.55 -34.10 -1.69
CA VAL A 10 -23.58 -32.64 -1.54
C VAL A 10 -22.40 -32.16 -0.70
N SER A 11 -22.04 -32.84 0.39
CA SER A 11 -20.88 -32.47 1.19
C SER A 11 -19.56 -32.60 0.41
N VAL A 12 -19.40 -33.64 -0.42
CA VAL A 12 -18.22 -33.80 -1.28
C VAL A 12 -18.11 -32.67 -2.31
N ILE A 13 -19.22 -32.26 -2.93
CA ILE A 13 -19.21 -31.16 -3.92
C ILE A 13 -18.83 -29.83 -3.28
N ILE A 14 -19.34 -29.54 -2.07
CA ILE A 14 -19.01 -28.32 -1.32
C ILE A 14 -17.52 -28.30 -0.94
N PHE A 15 -16.98 -29.45 -0.48
CA PHE A 15 -15.55 -29.57 -0.17
C PHE A 15 -14.65 -29.38 -1.41
N LEU A 16 -15.08 -29.85 -2.58
CA LEU A 16 -14.32 -29.69 -3.82
C LEU A 16 -14.32 -28.23 -4.34
N HIS A 17 -15.40 -27.47 -4.11
CA HIS A 17 -15.44 -26.04 -4.49
C HIS A 17 -14.64 -25.14 -3.54
N ALA A 18 -14.46 -25.53 -2.27
CA ALA A 18 -13.69 -24.75 -1.30
C ALA A 18 -12.17 -24.75 -1.56
N CYS A 19 -11.64 -25.76 -2.26
CA CYS A 19 -10.22 -25.81 -2.65
C CYS A 19 -9.92 -25.17 -4.02
N SER A 20 -10.95 -24.80 -4.79
CA SER A 20 -10.77 -24.08 -6.06
C SER A 20 -10.72 -22.57 -5.83
N SER A 21 -9.87 -22.11 -4.93
CA SER A 21 -9.55 -20.69 -4.85
C SER A 21 -8.70 -20.34 -6.08
N THR A 22 -9.32 -19.78 -7.11
CA THR A 22 -8.65 -19.15 -8.24
C THR A 22 -8.04 -17.82 -7.81
N THR A 23 -7.14 -17.84 -6.82
CA THR A 23 -6.20 -16.74 -6.66
C THR A 23 -5.21 -16.86 -7.82
N PRO A 24 -5.18 -15.90 -8.77
CA PRO A 24 -4.24 -15.98 -9.86
C PRO A 24 -2.82 -15.94 -9.29
N ASP A 25 -1.99 -16.92 -9.65
CA ASP A 25 -0.56 -16.97 -9.26
C ASP A 25 0.24 -15.76 -9.79
N PHE A 26 -0.35 -15.00 -10.72
CA PHE A 26 0.24 -13.82 -11.32
C PHE A 26 -0.63 -12.56 -11.13
N PRO A 27 -0.02 -11.40 -10.80
CA PRO A 27 -0.75 -10.16 -10.68
C PRO A 27 -1.41 -9.77 -12.01
N GLN A 28 -2.71 -9.47 -11.98
CA GLN A 28 -3.47 -9.11 -13.18
C GLN A 28 -3.02 -7.78 -13.82
N GLN A 29 -2.44 -6.89 -13.01
CA GLN A 29 -1.93 -5.60 -13.47
C GLN A 29 -0.43 -5.67 -13.75
N SER A 30 0.00 -5.04 -14.85
CA SER A 30 1.42 -4.93 -15.18
C SER A 30 2.20 -4.17 -14.09
N PHE A 31 3.50 -4.45 -14.00
CA PHE A 31 4.42 -3.74 -13.11
C PHE A 31 4.26 -2.21 -13.24
N ARG A 32 4.27 -1.70 -14.47
CA ARG A 32 4.13 -0.26 -14.76
C ARG A 32 2.80 0.31 -14.26
N SER A 33 1.70 -0.42 -14.45
CA SER A 33 0.38 0.00 -13.94
C SER A 33 0.39 0.13 -12.42
N ARG A 34 0.93 -0.87 -11.73
CA ARG A 34 1.01 -0.90 -10.27
C ARG A 34 1.94 0.18 -9.72
N LEU A 35 3.10 0.38 -10.36
CA LEU A 35 4.05 1.46 -10.06
C LEU A 35 3.35 2.82 -10.18
N SER A 36 2.62 3.03 -11.29
CA SER A 36 1.88 4.28 -11.52
C SER A 36 0.77 4.52 -10.49
N GLY A 37 0.21 3.45 -9.90
CA GLY A 37 -0.73 3.55 -8.79
C GLY A 37 -0.08 4.19 -7.55
N GLY A 38 1.10 3.69 -7.17
CA GLY A 38 1.89 4.29 -6.09
C GLY A 38 2.32 5.73 -6.40
N ASP A 39 2.79 5.98 -7.62
CA ASP A 39 3.19 7.34 -8.07
C ASP A 39 2.01 8.33 -8.01
N ARG A 40 0.78 7.89 -8.33
CA ARG A 40 -0.42 8.72 -8.21
C ARG A 40 -0.71 9.10 -6.77
N HIS A 41 -0.58 8.15 -5.83
CA HIS A 41 -0.72 8.46 -4.41
C HIS A 41 0.36 9.43 -3.93
N MET A 42 1.60 9.30 -4.40
CA MET A 42 2.65 10.28 -4.12
C MET A 42 2.34 11.66 -4.67
N GLY A 43 1.84 11.77 -5.90
CA GLY A 43 1.41 13.05 -6.48
C GLY A 43 0.33 13.73 -5.65
N TRP A 44 -0.69 12.98 -5.22
CA TRP A 44 -1.72 13.51 -4.32
C TRP A 44 -1.16 13.94 -2.97
N SER A 45 -0.25 13.15 -2.40
CA SER A 45 0.40 13.50 -1.14
C SER A 45 1.11 14.85 -1.21
N LEU A 46 1.93 15.05 -2.25
CA LEU A 46 2.67 16.30 -2.43
C LEU A 46 1.72 17.49 -2.58
N ASN A 47 0.66 17.35 -3.38
CA ASN A 47 -0.34 18.40 -3.58
C ASN A 47 -1.05 18.77 -2.27
N TYR A 48 -1.43 17.78 -1.46
CA TYR A 48 -2.06 18.04 -0.18
C TYR A 48 -1.09 18.63 0.84
N PHE A 49 0.17 18.20 0.84
CA PHE A 49 1.17 18.75 1.74
C PHE A 49 1.46 20.22 1.42
N ASP A 50 1.60 20.57 0.14
CA ASP A 50 1.75 21.96 -0.31
C ASP A 50 0.50 22.80 0.05
N SER A 51 -0.70 22.26 -0.18
CA SER A 51 -1.95 22.93 0.22
C SER A 51 -2.01 23.19 1.73
N TRP A 52 -1.51 22.25 2.53
CA TRP A 52 -1.40 22.43 3.98
C TRP A 52 -0.33 23.46 4.34
N GLN A 53 0.84 23.47 3.73
CA GLN A 53 1.89 24.47 4.00
C GLN A 53 1.38 25.90 3.75
N ASN A 54 0.54 26.09 2.73
CA ASN A 54 -0.02 27.38 2.37
C ASN A 54 -1.23 27.81 3.23
N GLY A 55 -2.06 26.88 3.69
CA GLY A 55 -3.33 27.19 4.36
C GLY A 55 -3.48 26.68 5.80
N LEU A 56 -2.54 25.86 6.26
CA LEU A 56 -2.52 25.15 7.56
C LEU A 56 -3.82 24.39 7.91
N GLN A 57 -4.63 24.05 6.90
CA GLN A 57 -5.87 23.32 7.13
C GLN A 57 -5.57 21.86 7.51
N PRO A 58 -5.94 21.39 8.72
CA PRO A 58 -5.51 20.07 9.22
C PRO A 58 -5.93 18.90 8.34
N ARG A 59 -7.04 19.05 7.60
CA ARG A 59 -7.55 18.05 6.67
C ARG A 59 -6.54 17.71 5.57
N TYR A 60 -5.84 18.70 5.02
CA TYR A 60 -4.86 18.46 3.97
C TYR A 60 -3.64 17.72 4.50
N LEU A 61 -3.21 18.01 5.72
CA LEU A 61 -2.13 17.28 6.38
C LEU A 61 -2.49 15.79 6.58
N GLN A 62 -3.73 15.50 7.00
CA GLN A 62 -4.23 14.12 7.12
C GLN A 62 -4.28 13.40 5.77
N LEU A 63 -4.75 14.08 4.72
CA LEU A 63 -4.78 13.52 3.37
C LEU A 63 -3.38 13.26 2.83
N ALA A 64 -2.43 14.17 3.06
CA ALA A 64 -1.03 13.98 2.69
C ALA A 64 -0.45 12.73 3.36
N GLU A 65 -0.65 12.57 4.67
CA GLU A 65 -0.20 11.38 5.40
C GLU A 65 -0.82 10.09 4.82
N GLN A 66 -2.14 10.06 4.66
CA GLN A 66 -2.86 8.89 4.18
C GLN A 66 -2.39 8.46 2.78
N HIS A 67 -2.25 9.41 1.87
CA HIS A 67 -1.77 9.13 0.53
C HIS A 67 -0.30 8.69 0.52
N THR A 68 0.56 9.27 1.35
CA THR A 68 1.95 8.81 1.49
C THR A 68 2.01 7.36 1.97
N ILE A 69 1.24 7.01 3.01
CA ILE A 69 1.22 5.65 3.55
C ILE A 69 0.66 4.65 2.53
N ALA A 70 -0.37 5.03 1.77
CA ALA A 70 -0.90 4.22 0.69
C ALA A 70 0.18 3.95 -0.37
N ALA A 71 0.93 4.98 -0.79
CA ALA A 71 2.03 4.82 -1.73
C ALA A 71 3.11 3.88 -1.18
N ILE A 72 3.55 4.06 0.08
CA ILE A 72 4.54 3.20 0.73
C ILE A 72 4.10 1.73 0.71
N LYS A 73 2.83 1.45 1.06
CA LYS A 73 2.28 0.09 1.06
C LYS A 73 2.25 -0.51 -0.34
N MET A 74 1.84 0.29 -1.34
CA MET A 74 1.83 -0.15 -2.75
C MET A 74 3.24 -0.48 -3.24
N PHE A 75 4.22 0.39 -2.96
CA PHE A 75 5.61 0.14 -3.33
C PHE A 75 6.20 -1.05 -2.56
N ALA A 76 5.89 -1.22 -1.28
CA ALA A 76 6.36 -2.39 -0.52
C ALA A 76 5.84 -3.71 -1.10
N HIS A 77 4.55 -3.77 -1.46
CA HIS A 77 3.98 -4.96 -2.10
C HIS A 77 4.59 -5.18 -3.49
N LEU A 78 4.79 -4.11 -4.27
CA LEU A 78 5.39 -4.23 -5.60
C LEU A 78 6.86 -4.66 -5.52
N GLU A 79 7.62 -4.17 -4.53
CA GLU A 79 9.00 -4.60 -4.26
C GLU A 79 9.04 -6.08 -3.90
N SER A 80 8.12 -6.54 -3.04
CA SER A 80 7.99 -7.96 -2.65
C SER A 80 7.69 -8.89 -3.82
N ASP A 81 6.93 -8.41 -4.81
CA ASP A 81 6.59 -9.18 -6.01
C ASP A 81 7.72 -9.18 -7.05
N THR A 82 8.79 -8.42 -6.83
CA THR A 82 9.95 -8.32 -7.72
C THR A 82 11.17 -8.98 -7.11
N SER A 83 12.01 -9.60 -7.96
CA SER A 83 13.28 -10.18 -7.51
C SER A 83 14.36 -9.10 -7.40
N PRO A 84 15.22 -9.12 -6.36
CA PRO A 84 16.42 -8.27 -6.31
C PRO A 84 17.39 -8.44 -7.48
N ARG A 85 17.19 -9.45 -8.34
CA ARG A 85 18.00 -9.71 -9.54
C ARG A 85 17.58 -8.89 -10.75
N ILE A 86 16.45 -8.19 -10.71
CA ILE A 86 15.94 -7.38 -11.82
C ILE A 86 15.90 -5.89 -11.46
N SER A 87 16.02 -5.03 -12.47
CA SER A 87 16.15 -3.57 -12.29
C SER A 87 14.95 -2.94 -11.58
N GLU A 88 13.76 -3.48 -11.84
CA GLU A 88 12.46 -3.05 -11.35
C GLU A 88 12.41 -3.01 -9.83
N PHE A 89 13.05 -3.99 -9.18
CA PHE A 89 13.15 -4.04 -7.73
C PHE A 89 13.78 -2.77 -7.15
N TYR A 90 14.86 -2.28 -7.77
CA TYR A 90 15.58 -1.10 -7.29
C TYR A 90 14.80 0.19 -7.58
N VAL A 91 14.07 0.25 -8.69
CA VAL A 91 13.18 1.38 -9.00
C VAL A 91 12.09 1.51 -7.94
N VAL A 92 11.42 0.41 -7.59
CA VAL A 92 10.35 0.42 -6.58
C VAL A 92 10.92 0.72 -5.19
N ARG A 93 12.05 0.11 -4.84
CA ARG A 93 12.72 0.38 -3.56
C ARG A 93 13.06 1.85 -3.41
N GLU A 94 13.60 2.48 -4.45
CA GLU A 94 13.90 3.91 -4.42
C GLU A 94 12.64 4.75 -4.23
N ARG A 95 11.55 4.43 -4.94
CA ARG A 95 10.25 5.10 -4.77
C ARG A 95 9.71 4.94 -3.35
N ARG A 96 9.80 3.74 -2.78
CA ARG A 96 9.42 3.49 -1.37
C ARG A 96 10.25 4.33 -0.41
N THR A 97 11.58 4.33 -0.56
CA THR A 97 12.49 5.10 0.31
C THR A 97 12.21 6.60 0.24
N ARG A 98 11.97 7.15 -0.95
CA ARG A 98 11.57 8.56 -1.12
C ARG A 98 10.24 8.86 -0.44
N SER A 99 9.27 7.94 -0.53
CA SER A 99 7.97 8.07 0.12
C SER A 99 8.07 8.04 1.65
N CYS A 100 8.92 7.16 2.20
CA CYS A 100 9.20 7.13 3.65
C CYS A 100 9.81 8.46 4.13
N ARG A 101 10.72 9.07 3.35
CA ARG A 101 11.29 10.38 3.69
C ARG A 101 10.23 11.48 3.70
N LEU A 102 9.34 11.51 2.70
CA LEU A 102 8.22 12.45 2.68
C LEU A 102 7.31 12.27 3.90
N LEU A 103 7.01 11.01 4.30
CA LEU A 103 6.20 10.77 5.50
C LEU A 103 6.87 11.33 6.75
N ALA A 104 8.19 11.14 6.90
CA ALA A 104 8.95 11.71 7.99
C ALA A 104 8.84 13.24 8.03
N GLU A 105 8.98 13.88 6.85
CA GLU A 105 8.86 15.33 6.71
C GLU A 105 7.47 15.83 7.08
N ILE A 106 6.41 15.16 6.59
CA ILE A 106 5.01 15.47 6.95
C ILE A 106 4.81 15.36 8.46
N GLN A 107 5.29 14.29 9.09
CA GLN A 107 5.13 14.04 10.52
C GLN A 107 5.94 15.04 11.37
N PHE A 108 7.13 15.41 10.92
CA PHE A 108 7.96 16.43 11.57
C PHE A 108 7.31 17.82 11.46
N ALA A 109 6.87 18.21 10.27
CA ALA A 109 6.18 19.47 10.05
C ALA A 109 4.87 19.54 10.85
N ALA A 110 4.09 18.45 10.88
CA ALA A 110 2.92 18.33 11.74
C ALA A 110 3.26 18.65 13.21
N GLY A 111 4.29 18.00 13.74
CA GLY A 111 4.75 18.20 15.12
C GLY A 111 5.17 19.64 15.41
N ASN A 112 5.91 20.28 14.51
CA ASN A 112 6.33 21.68 14.65
C ASN A 112 5.15 22.66 14.70
N HIS A 113 4.02 22.29 14.09
CA HIS A 113 2.79 23.08 14.10
C HIS A 113 1.77 22.61 15.15
N GLY A 114 2.17 21.74 16.09
CA GLY A 114 1.32 21.26 17.19
C GLY A 114 0.28 20.21 16.77
N TYR A 115 0.37 19.65 15.57
CA TYR A 115 -0.48 18.56 15.12
C TYR A 115 0.13 17.20 15.49
N LYS A 116 -0.74 16.28 15.91
CA LYS A 116 -0.37 14.87 16.09
C LYS A 116 -1.10 14.03 15.05
N LEU A 117 -0.35 13.53 14.09
CA LEU A 117 -0.86 12.56 13.13
C LEU A 117 -1.04 11.18 13.80
N SER A 118 -2.06 10.44 13.36
CA SER A 118 -2.49 9.21 14.03
C SER A 118 -1.76 7.97 13.54
N SER A 119 -1.12 8.07 12.38
CA SER A 119 -0.57 6.89 11.71
C SER A 119 0.80 6.53 12.25
N ARG A 120 1.03 5.22 12.41
CA ARG A 120 2.36 4.69 12.72
C ARG A 120 3.22 4.68 11.48
N THR A 121 4.54 4.79 11.66
CA THR A 121 5.52 4.55 10.61
C THR A 121 5.29 3.18 9.97
N PRO A 122 5.09 3.09 8.64
CA PRO A 122 4.94 1.82 7.96
C PRO A 122 6.21 0.96 8.00
N ASP A 123 6.04 -0.36 7.96
CA ASP A 123 7.15 -1.31 7.93
C ASP A 123 8.11 -1.04 6.77
N GLY A 124 9.41 -1.16 7.04
CA GLY A 124 10.46 -0.88 6.06
C GLY A 124 10.78 0.61 5.86
N CYS A 125 10.04 1.52 6.50
CA CYS A 125 10.48 2.90 6.66
C CYS A 125 11.39 3.01 7.89
N VAL A 126 12.66 3.38 7.66
CA VAL A 126 13.61 3.69 8.73
C VAL A 126 13.87 5.18 8.70
N TYR A 127 13.57 5.87 9.81
CA TYR A 127 13.99 7.24 10.01
C TYR A 127 15.40 7.19 10.60
N PHE A 128 16.38 7.67 9.84
CA PHE A 128 17.69 7.96 10.42
C PHE A 128 17.51 9.26 11.20
N TYR A 129 17.44 9.14 12.53
CA TYR A 129 17.49 10.25 13.48
C TYR A 129 18.94 10.74 13.62
#